data_AF-A0A843E8I1-F1
#
_entry.id   AF-A0A843E8I1-F1
#
_cell.length_a   1.000
_cell.length_b   1.000
_cell.length_c   1.000
_cell.angle_alpha   90.00
_cell.angle_beta   90.00
_cell.angle_gamma   90.00
#
_symmetry.space_group_name_H-M   'P 1'
#
loop_
_entity.id
_entity.type
_entity.pdbx_description
1 polymer ?
#
loop_
_entity_poly.entity_id
_entity_poly.type
_entity_poly.pdbx_seq_one_letter_code
_entity_poly.pdbx_strand_id
1 'polypeptide(L)'
;MKSNYAGLAVGCIGGCVSILGMALYYTHAESAIATIGVLLLLGAMFFGAAGGFSKYGPWTPKALTVYTFLVVTVAAVATLGNIFEVLFGAVEIVLAIILAVLAYIQIPNEN
;
A
#
# COMPACT_ATOMS: atom_id res chain seq x y z
N MET A 1 5.24 4.34 -21.76
CA MET A 1 4.43 4.02 -20.56
C MET A 1 3.64 5.27 -20.19
N LYS A 2 2.30 5.20 -20.16
CA LYS A 2 1.45 6.31 -19.72
C LYS A 2 1.57 6.43 -18.19
N SER A 3 1.81 7.63 -17.67
CA SER A 3 1.77 7.89 -16.23
C SER A 3 0.32 7.71 -15.76
N ASN A 4 0.06 6.70 -14.93
CA ASN A 4 -1.30 6.43 -14.45
C ASN A 4 -1.52 7.17 -13.13
N TYR A 5 -1.98 8.42 -13.25
CA TYR A 5 -2.23 9.31 -12.12
C TYR A 5 -3.17 8.70 -11.06
N ALA A 6 -4.10 7.82 -11.45
CA ALA A 6 -4.95 7.11 -10.50
C ALA A 6 -4.16 6.18 -9.57
N GLY A 7 -3.23 5.37 -10.12
CA GLY A 7 -2.41 4.46 -9.30
C GLY A 7 -1.44 5.23 -8.40
N LEU A 8 -0.87 6.32 -8.92
CA LEU A 8 -0.06 7.25 -8.15
C LEU A 8 -0.85 7.86 -6.98
N ALA A 9 -2.07 8.36 -7.24
CA ALA A 9 -2.91 8.97 -6.22
C ALA A 9 -3.30 7.96 -5.13
N VAL A 10 -3.71 6.75 -5.50
CA VAL A 10 -4.09 5.70 -4.55
C VAL A 10 -2.89 5.28 -3.69
N GLY A 11 -1.70 5.11 -4.31
CA GLY A 11 -0.47 4.80 -3.57
C GLY A 11 -0.08 5.93 -2.60
N CYS A 12 -0.18 7.20 -3.01
CA CYS A 12 0.10 8.31 -2.09
C CYS A 12 -0.93 8.39 -0.95
N ILE A 13 -2.21 8.16 -1.23
CA ILE A 13 -3.27 8.18 -0.22
C ILE A 13 -3.06 7.06 0.80
N GLY A 14 -2.81 5.82 0.36
CA GLY A 14 -2.50 4.71 1.28
C GLY A 14 -1.27 5.01 2.14
N GLY A 15 -0.23 5.59 1.55
CA GLY A 15 0.97 6.02 2.28
C GLY A 15 0.67 7.04 3.37
N CYS A 16 -0.12 8.07 3.04
CA CYS A 16 -0.54 9.10 3.99
C CYS A 16 -1.45 8.53 5.09
N VAL A 17 -2.40 7.66 4.73
CA VAL A 17 -3.29 7.01 5.70
C VAL A 17 -2.43 6.23 6.69
N SER A 18 -1.54 5.35 6.23
CA SER A 18 -0.61 4.56 7.05
C SER A 18 0.21 5.40 8.03
N ILE A 19 0.78 6.53 7.57
CA ILE A 19 1.54 7.46 8.42
C ILE A 19 0.65 8.12 9.47
N LEU A 20 -0.57 8.53 9.10
CA LEU A 20 -1.53 9.10 10.06
C LEU A 20 -1.94 8.07 11.10
N GLY A 21 -2.18 6.82 10.69
CA GLY A 21 -2.41 5.71 11.62
C GLY A 21 -1.27 5.58 12.61
N MET A 22 -0.02 5.58 12.12
CA MET A 22 1.16 5.51 12.99
C MET A 22 1.20 6.68 14.00
N ALA A 23 0.90 7.90 13.57
CA ALA A 23 0.89 9.07 14.44
C ALA A 23 -0.22 8.99 15.52
N LEU A 24 -1.39 8.44 15.18
CA LEU A 24 -2.52 8.31 16.10
C LEU A 24 -2.37 7.12 17.07
N TYR A 25 -1.68 6.06 16.67
CA TYR A 25 -1.43 4.87 17.51
C TYR A 25 -0.11 4.92 18.29
N TYR A 26 0.58 6.07 18.30
CA TYR A 26 1.78 6.26 19.09
C TYR A 26 1.44 6.25 20.59
N THR A 27 1.56 5.08 21.23
CA THR A 27 1.46 4.92 22.68
C THR A 27 2.78 4.39 23.22
N HIS A 28 3.21 4.83 24.40
CA HIS A 28 4.50 4.45 25.00
C HIS A 28 4.58 2.98 25.48
N ALA A 29 3.64 2.12 25.10
CA ALA A 29 3.60 0.71 25.47
C ALA A 29 4.45 -0.12 24.50
N GLU A 30 5.17 -1.14 24.99
CA GLU A 30 6.02 -2.01 24.15
C GLU A 30 5.26 -2.69 23.00
N SER A 31 3.95 -2.96 23.16
CA SER A 31 3.08 -3.48 22.11
C SER A 31 2.86 -2.50 20.95
N ALA A 32 3.07 -1.19 21.16
CA ALA A 32 2.90 -0.18 20.14
C ALA A 32 4.04 -0.20 19.10
N ILE A 33 5.22 -0.68 19.45
CA ILE A 33 6.39 -0.70 18.55
C ILE A 33 6.13 -1.60 17.34
N ALA A 34 5.52 -2.77 17.56
CA ALA A 34 5.17 -3.69 16.48
C ALA A 34 4.13 -3.08 15.53
N THR A 35 3.09 -2.44 16.09
CA THR A 35 2.06 -1.74 15.33
C THR A 35 2.62 -0.58 14.50
N ILE A 36 3.45 0.25 15.13
CA ILE A 36 4.15 1.37 14.48
C ILE A 36 5.04 0.86 13.34
N GLY A 37 5.79 -0.22 13.56
CA GLY A 37 6.65 -0.82 12.54
C GLY A 37 5.87 -1.34 11.33
N VAL A 38 4.72 -1.98 11.55
CA VAL A 38 3.86 -2.47 10.46
C VAL A 38 3.18 -1.32 9.70
N LEU A 39 2.73 -0.27 10.39
CA LEU A 39 2.17 0.91 9.75
C LEU A 39 3.23 1.69 8.95
N LEU A 40 4.46 1.77 9.45
CA LEU A 40 5.57 2.35 8.71
C LEU A 40 5.91 1.53 7.45
N LEU A 41 5.93 0.19 7.58
CA LEU A 41 6.13 -0.71 6.45
C LEU A 41 5.03 -0.52 5.39
N LEU A 42 3.75 -0.52 5.81
CA LEU A 42 2.62 -0.27 4.90
C LEU A 42 2.75 1.09 4.22
N GLY A 43 3.07 2.14 4.96
CA GLY A 43 3.29 3.47 4.40
C GLY A 43 4.38 3.48 3.33
N ALA A 44 5.55 2.91 3.65
CA ALA A 44 6.66 2.78 2.71
C ALA A 44 6.27 1.97 1.47
N MET A 45 5.46 0.93 1.65
CA MET A 45 4.99 0.09 0.56
C MET A 45 4.02 0.83 -0.37
N PHE A 46 3.06 1.56 0.18
CA PHE A 46 2.13 2.36 -0.62
C PHE A 46 2.84 3.49 -1.38
N PHE A 47 3.79 4.18 -0.74
CA PHE A 47 4.62 5.18 -1.43
C PHE A 47 5.53 4.55 -2.49
N GLY A 48 6.09 3.36 -2.22
CA GLY A 48 6.85 2.60 -3.20
C GLY A 48 6.02 2.27 -4.44
N ALA A 49 4.79 1.80 -4.24
CA ALA A 49 3.87 1.55 -5.35
C ALA A 49 3.51 2.82 -6.12
N ALA A 50 3.26 3.93 -5.42
CA ALA A 50 3.05 5.24 -6.06
C ALA A 50 4.24 5.62 -6.96
N GLY A 51 5.47 5.45 -6.48
CA GLY A 51 6.68 5.66 -7.28
C GLY A 51 6.73 4.79 -8.54
N GLY A 52 6.26 3.54 -8.44
CA GLY A 52 6.15 2.60 -9.56
C GLY A 52 5.15 3.03 -10.65
N PHE A 53 4.08 3.75 -10.31
CA PHE A 53 3.11 4.28 -11.29
C PHE A 53 3.54 5.60 -11.95
N SER A 54 4.64 6.22 -11.50
CA SER A 54 5.12 7.49 -12.04
C SER A 54 5.69 7.35 -13.46
N LYS A 55 5.74 8.45 -14.22
CA LYS A 55 6.29 8.49 -15.59
C LYS A 55 7.72 7.93 -15.70
N TYR A 56 8.51 8.11 -14.64
CA TYR A 56 9.90 7.65 -14.53
C TYR A 56 10.04 6.48 -13.56
N GLY A 57 8.93 5.79 -13.27
CA GLY A 57 8.92 4.62 -12.40
C GLY A 57 9.86 3.54 -12.95
N PRO A 58 10.75 2.97 -12.13
CA PRO A 58 11.73 1.99 -12.60
C PRO A 58 11.12 0.59 -12.82
N TRP A 59 9.80 0.43 -12.66
CA TRP A 59 9.15 -0.88 -12.58
C TRP A 59 8.48 -1.27 -13.88
N THR A 60 8.64 -2.54 -14.26
CA THR A 60 7.81 -3.13 -15.31
C THR A 60 6.38 -3.34 -14.79
N PRO A 61 5.35 -3.37 -15.67
CA PRO A 61 3.97 -3.62 -15.25
C PRO A 61 3.79 -4.95 -14.47
N LYS A 62 4.55 -5.98 -14.84
CA LYS A 62 4.57 -7.27 -14.13
C LYS A 62 5.14 -7.12 -12.72
N ALA A 63 6.27 -6.42 -12.56
CA ALA A 63 6.88 -6.18 -11.26
C ALA A 63 5.97 -5.32 -10.36
N LEU A 64 5.34 -4.29 -10.93
CA LEU A 64 4.37 -3.44 -10.23
C LEU A 64 3.17 -4.27 -9.76
N THR A 65 2.62 -5.15 -10.60
CA THR A 65 1.52 -6.04 -10.22
C THR A 65 1.89 -6.93 -9.04
N VAL A 66 3.03 -7.64 -9.12
CA VAL A 66 3.53 -8.48 -8.02
C VAL A 66 3.70 -7.68 -6.74
N TYR A 67 4.28 -6.49 -6.83
CA TYR A 67 4.46 -5.61 -5.69
C TYR A 67 3.11 -5.19 -5.07
N THR A 68 2.13 -4.80 -5.88
CA THR A 68 0.79 -4.43 -5.38
C THR A 68 0.05 -5.60 -4.71
N PHE A 69 0.23 -6.84 -5.18
CA PHE A 69 -0.27 -8.02 -4.47
C PHE A 69 0.39 -8.21 -3.10
N LEU A 70 1.68 -7.87 -2.98
CA LEU A 70 2.39 -7.91 -1.71
C LEU A 70 1.83 -6.87 -0.74
N VAL A 71 1.49 -5.66 -1.22
CA VAL A 71 0.80 -4.61 -0.43
C VAL A 71 -0.53 -5.13 0.11
N VAL A 72 -1.36 -5.73 -0.75
CA VAL A 72 -2.65 -6.34 -0.34
C VAL A 72 -2.43 -7.41 0.73
N THR A 73 -1.45 -8.29 0.52
CA THR A 73 -1.16 -9.40 1.44
C THR A 73 -0.74 -8.88 2.81
N VAL A 74 0.18 -7.91 2.86
CA VAL A 74 0.66 -7.32 4.12
C VAL A 74 -0.48 -6.59 4.85
N ALA A 75 -1.29 -5.81 4.13
CA ALA A 75 -2.45 -5.13 4.72
C ALA A 75 -3.48 -6.12 5.29
N ALA A 76 -3.77 -7.20 4.55
CA ALA A 76 -4.71 -8.23 4.98
C ALA A 76 -4.20 -9.00 6.21
N VAL A 77 -2.95 -9.45 6.20
CA VAL A 77 -2.36 -10.19 7.32
C VAL A 77 -2.31 -9.31 8.58
N ALA A 78 -1.93 -8.04 8.44
CA ALA A 78 -1.86 -7.15 9.59
C ALA A 78 -3.23 -6.83 10.18
N THR A 79 -4.26 -6.71 9.34
CA THR A 79 -5.65 -6.52 9.79
C THR A 79 -6.19 -7.78 10.47
N LEU A 80 -6.01 -8.96 9.87
CA LEU A 80 -6.46 -10.24 10.44
C LEU A 80 -5.71 -10.58 11.74
N GLY A 81 -4.46 -10.14 11.85
CA GLY A 81 -3.65 -10.27 13.06
C GLY A 81 -4.02 -9.28 14.18
N ASN A 82 -5.02 -8.40 13.97
CA ASN A 82 -5.39 -7.32 14.90
C ASN A 82 -4.18 -6.47 15.33
N ILE A 83 -3.21 -6.27 14.44
CA ILE A 83 -1.99 -5.50 14.73
C ILE A 83 -2.31 -4.02 14.92
N PHE A 84 -3.36 -3.55 14.24
CA PHE A 84 -3.93 -2.22 14.39
C PHE A 84 -5.45 -2.31 14.32
N GLU A 85 -6.10 -1.17 14.50
CA GLU A 85 -7.56 -1.10 14.53
C GLU A 85 -8.18 -1.54 13.20
N VAL A 86 -9.25 -2.31 13.30
CA VAL A 86 -9.82 -3.06 12.17
C VAL A 86 -10.40 -2.14 11.10
N LEU A 87 -11.00 -1.01 11.48
CA LEU A 87 -11.52 -0.04 10.51
C LEU A 87 -10.36 0.56 9.69
N PHE A 88 -9.26 0.91 10.34
CA PHE A 88 -8.05 1.36 9.66
C PHE A 88 -7.48 0.27 8.73
N GLY A 89 -7.49 -0.99 9.19
CA GLY A 89 -7.17 -2.19 8.37
C GLY A 89 -8.01 -2.33 7.12
N ALA A 90 -9.31 -2.17 7.28
CA ALA A 90 -10.25 -2.25 6.17
C ALA A 90 -9.98 -1.17 5.11
N VAL A 91 -9.67 0.07 5.53
CA VAL A 91 -9.34 1.16 4.59
C VAL A 91 -8.08 0.85 3.79
N GLU A 92 -7.01 0.40 4.45
CA GLU A 92 -5.75 0.06 3.78
C GLU A 92 -5.92 -1.12 2.80
N ILE A 93 -6.69 -2.14 3.18
CA ILE A 93 -7.00 -3.26 2.29
C ILE A 93 -7.75 -2.77 1.05
N VAL A 94 -8.76 -1.90 1.20
CA VAL A 94 -9.51 -1.36 0.07
C VAL A 94 -8.60 -0.57 -0.89
N LEU A 95 -7.72 0.28 -0.35
CA LEU A 95 -6.75 1.03 -1.16
C LEU A 95 -5.77 0.09 -1.88
N ALA A 96 -5.28 -0.94 -1.19
CA ALA A 96 -4.39 -1.94 -1.78
C ALA A 96 -5.07 -2.73 -2.91
N ILE A 97 -6.36 -3.10 -2.75
CA ILE A 97 -7.11 -3.80 -3.79
C ILE A 97 -7.29 -2.92 -5.03
N ILE A 98 -7.69 -1.65 -4.84
CA ILE A 98 -7.84 -0.70 -5.95
C ILE A 98 -6.50 -0.57 -6.71
N LEU A 99 -5.40 -0.44 -5.97
CA LEU A 99 -4.05 -0.34 -6.51
C LEU A 99 -3.65 -1.60 -7.31
N ALA A 100 -3.96 -2.80 -6.82
CA ALA A 100 -3.69 -4.06 -7.50
C ALA A 100 -4.47 -4.19 -8.80
N VAL A 101 -5.75 -3.79 -8.82
CA VAL A 101 -6.58 -3.74 -10.03
C VAL A 101 -5.96 -2.76 -11.06
N LEU A 102 -5.55 -1.58 -10.60
CA LEU A 102 -4.91 -0.59 -11.48
C LEU A 102 -3.57 -1.07 -12.04
N ALA A 103 -2.79 -1.84 -11.28
CA ALA A 103 -1.56 -2.46 -11.77
C ALA A 103 -1.85 -3.56 -12.81
N TYR A 104 -2.85 -4.40 -12.55
CA TYR A 104 -3.25 -5.48 -13.47
C TYR A 104 -3.69 -4.94 -14.83
N ILE A 105 -4.51 -3.89 -14.85
CA ILE A 105 -4.98 -3.24 -16.10
C ILE A 105 -3.82 -2.65 -16.92
N GLN A 106 -2.67 -2.38 -16.30
CA GLN A 106 -1.49 -1.84 -16.97
C GLN A 106 -0.60 -2.88 -17.60
N ILE A 107 -0.83 -4.17 -17.36
CA ILE A 107 -0.18 -5.23 -18.11
C ILE A 107 -0.65 -5.08 -19.57
N PRO A 108 0.22 -4.70 -20.52
CA PRO A 108 -0.20 -4.66 -21.91
C PRO A 108 -0.70 -6.06 -22.29
N ASN A 109 -1.84 -6.12 -23.00
CA ASN A 109 -2.31 -7.34 -23.66
C ASN A 109 -1.28 -7.71 -24.75
N GLU A 110 -0.13 -8.24 -24.34
CA GLU A 110 0.81 -8.94 -25.21
C GLU A 110 0.25 -10.35 -25.43
N ASN A 111 -0.82 -10.42 -26.22
CA ASN A 111 -1.22 -11.63 -26.94
C ASN A 111 -0.99 -11.39 -28.43
#